data_AF-A0A973G9L8-F1
#
_entry.id   AF-A0A973G9L8-F1
#
_cell.length_a   1.000
_cell.length_b   1.000
_cell.length_c   1.000
_cell.angle_alpha   90.00
_cell.angle_beta   90.00
_cell.angle_gamma   90.00
#
_symmetry.space_group_name_H-M   'P 1'
#
loop_
_entity.id
_entity.type
_entity.pdbx_description
1 polymer ?
#
loop_
_entity_poly.entity_id
_entity_poly.type
_entity_poly.pdbx_seq_one_letter_code
_entity_poly.pdbx_strand_id
1 'polypeptide(L)'
;MMRFRTALAAASAACLITATALPAAAGGGGHGGGVDENGLTRADRAELTRWATDTWASFVAMTDETTGLPADNIEGTLDTATRSGYTSPTNIGAYLWSTVVADELDLVSHREATRRLNQTLTTVAGLERHEASGMFYNWYDEGTGAKLTTFPGGETVYPF
;
A
#
# COMPACT_ATOMS: atom_id res chain seq x y z
N MET A 1 50.22 24.67 25.39
CA MET A 1 50.35 24.27 26.81
C MET A 1 49.87 22.83 26.93
N MET A 2 50.72 22.00 27.57
CA MET A 2 50.49 20.68 28.16
C MET A 2 50.08 19.45 27.31
N ARG A 3 51.04 18.54 27.27
CA ARG A 3 51.04 17.13 26.88
C ARG A 3 50.38 16.23 27.94
N PHE A 4 50.31 14.93 27.59
CA PHE A 4 50.25 13.73 28.44
C PHE A 4 48.84 13.26 28.84
N ARG A 5 48.51 11.97 28.95
CA ARG A 5 49.31 10.73 29.00
C ARG A 5 48.36 9.53 28.80
N THR A 6 48.85 8.48 28.17
CA THR A 6 48.35 7.11 28.25
C THR A 6 48.25 6.62 29.70
N ALA A 7 47.19 5.89 30.05
CA ALA A 7 47.15 5.04 31.24
C ALA A 7 46.55 3.67 30.90
N LEU A 8 47.38 2.65 31.09
CA LEU A 8 47.05 1.23 31.22
C LEU A 8 45.94 1.04 32.26
N ALA A 9 44.99 0.14 31.98
CA ALA A 9 44.25 -0.57 33.01
C ALA A 9 44.54 -2.07 32.86
N ALA A 10 45.12 -2.65 33.91
CA ALA A 10 45.46 -4.04 34.03
C ALA A 10 44.26 -4.87 34.53
N ALA A 11 44.12 -6.06 33.93
CA ALA A 11 43.64 -7.34 34.44
C ALA A 11 42.90 -7.41 35.79
N SER A 12 41.70 -8.02 35.81
CA SER A 12 41.54 -9.45 36.18
C SER A 12 40.10 -9.84 36.53
N ALA A 13 39.69 -10.97 35.96
CA ALA A 13 38.86 -12.05 36.51
C ALA A 13 37.44 -11.78 37.04
N ALA A 14 36.45 -12.39 36.38
CA ALA A 14 35.70 -13.50 36.97
C ALA A 14 34.82 -14.18 35.90
N CYS A 15 35.00 -15.49 35.73
CA CYS A 15 34.07 -16.36 35.02
C CYS A 15 32.69 -16.31 35.67
N LEU A 16 31.65 -16.08 34.87
CA LEU A 16 30.29 -16.51 35.17
C LEU A 16 29.78 -17.25 33.94
N ILE A 17 29.83 -18.57 34.02
CA ILE A 17 29.16 -19.49 33.10
C ILE A 17 27.68 -19.35 33.39
N THR A 18 26.96 -18.58 32.58
CA THR A 18 25.50 -18.61 32.58
C THR A 18 25.06 -19.74 31.66
N ALA A 19 24.64 -20.86 32.27
CA ALA A 19 23.95 -21.92 31.56
C ALA A 19 22.64 -21.35 31.00
N THR A 20 22.57 -21.20 29.68
CA THR A 20 21.32 -20.91 28.99
C THR A 20 20.47 -22.16 29.04
N ALA A 21 19.53 -22.20 29.99
CA ALA A 21 18.42 -23.13 29.92
C ALA A 21 17.58 -22.78 28.68
N LEU A 22 17.78 -23.53 27.61
CA LEU A 22 16.84 -23.58 26.49
C LEU A 22 15.45 -23.87 27.07
N PRO A 23 14.42 -23.05 26.81
CA PRO A 23 13.07 -23.51 27.05
C PRO A 23 12.85 -24.72 26.15
N ALA A 24 12.65 -25.87 26.78
CA ALA A 24 12.17 -27.06 26.12
C ALA A 24 10.93 -26.69 25.32
N ALA A 25 10.94 -27.02 24.03
CA ALA A 25 9.76 -26.93 23.18
C ALA A 25 8.65 -27.77 23.83
N ALA A 26 7.75 -27.10 24.56
CA ALA A 26 6.51 -27.67 25.02
C ALA A 26 5.62 -27.84 23.80
N GLY A 27 5.73 -29.00 23.17
CA GLY A 27 4.69 -29.50 22.29
C GLY A 27 3.39 -29.68 23.06
N GLY A 28 2.27 -29.37 22.43
CA GLY A 28 0.95 -29.80 22.92
C GLY A 28 -0.15 -28.75 22.81
N GLY A 29 -0.50 -28.36 21.59
CA GLY A 29 -1.72 -27.59 21.29
C GLY A 29 -2.21 -27.95 19.90
N GLY A 30 -2.62 -29.20 19.70
CA GLY A 30 -3.09 -29.70 18.41
C GLY A 30 -4.24 -28.86 17.86
N HIS A 31 -4.01 -28.26 16.70
CA HIS A 31 -5.05 -28.01 15.72
C HIS A 31 -4.53 -28.59 14.41
N GLY A 32 -4.94 -29.82 14.11
CA GLY A 32 -4.81 -30.39 12.77
C GLY A 32 -5.65 -29.55 11.80
N GLY A 33 -5.16 -28.39 11.42
CA GLY A 33 -5.64 -27.65 10.27
C GLY A 33 -4.94 -28.23 9.07
N GLY A 34 -5.59 -29.17 8.37
CA GLY A 34 -5.11 -29.60 7.07
C GLY A 34 -4.79 -28.36 6.23
N VAL A 35 -3.57 -28.31 5.70
CA VAL A 35 -3.21 -27.33 4.69
C VAL A 35 -3.96 -27.68 3.41
N ASP A 36 -4.38 -26.66 2.67
CA ASP A 36 -4.98 -26.86 1.36
C ASP A 36 -3.93 -27.15 0.27
N GLU A 37 -4.38 -27.21 -0.99
CA GLU A 37 -3.56 -27.44 -2.18
C GLU A 37 -2.45 -26.39 -2.39
N ASN A 38 -2.59 -25.20 -1.83
CA ASN A 38 -1.60 -24.11 -1.87
C ASN A 38 -0.70 -24.09 -0.62
N GLY A 39 -0.85 -25.07 0.28
CA GLY A 39 -0.07 -25.14 1.52
C GLY A 39 -0.52 -24.16 2.60
N LEU A 40 -1.69 -23.52 2.46
CA LEU A 40 -2.18 -22.55 3.45
C LEU A 40 -3.04 -23.23 4.51
N THR A 41 -2.86 -22.83 5.76
CA THR A 41 -3.79 -23.19 6.82
C THR A 41 -5.04 -22.30 6.74
N ARG A 42 -6.10 -22.70 7.47
CA ARG A 42 -7.29 -21.84 7.64
C ARG A 42 -6.95 -20.49 8.28
N ALA A 43 -5.97 -20.45 9.18
CA ALA A 43 -5.54 -19.21 9.82
C ALA A 43 -4.86 -18.28 8.81
N ASP A 44 -3.94 -18.81 7.99
CA ASP A 44 -3.26 -18.04 6.94
C ASP A 44 -4.28 -17.44 5.96
N ARG A 45 -5.27 -18.23 5.53
CA ARG A 45 -6.34 -17.73 4.65
C ARG A 45 -7.15 -16.61 5.28
N ALA A 46 -7.52 -16.76 6.56
CA ALA A 46 -8.27 -15.73 7.26
C ALA A 46 -7.45 -14.43 7.38
N GLU A 47 -6.14 -14.53 7.64
CA GLU A 47 -5.25 -13.38 7.71
C GLU A 47 -5.06 -12.70 6.36
N LEU A 48 -4.78 -13.46 5.29
CA LEU A 48 -4.64 -12.92 3.93
C LEU A 48 -5.95 -12.28 3.44
N THR A 49 -7.11 -12.89 3.73
CA THR A 49 -8.42 -12.33 3.39
C THR A 49 -8.64 -11.01 4.12
N ARG A 50 -8.24 -10.92 5.39
CA ARG A 50 -8.31 -9.67 6.15
C ARG A 50 -7.44 -8.59 5.51
N TRP A 51 -6.19 -8.89 5.18
CA TRP A 51 -5.31 -7.91 4.52
C TRP A 51 -5.85 -7.45 3.17
N ALA A 52 -6.40 -8.35 2.36
CA ALA A 52 -7.03 -8.00 1.10
C ALA A 52 -8.25 -7.08 1.31
N THR A 53 -9.10 -7.40 2.30
CA THR A 53 -10.27 -6.59 2.67
C THR A 53 -9.86 -5.19 3.14
N ASP A 54 -8.90 -5.11 4.06
CA ASP A 54 -8.40 -3.85 4.61
C ASP A 54 -7.74 -2.99 3.50
N THR A 55 -6.96 -3.62 2.61
CA THR A 55 -6.34 -2.94 1.45
C THR A 55 -7.39 -2.42 0.47
N TRP A 56 -8.42 -3.22 0.19
CA TRP A 56 -9.51 -2.79 -0.68
C TRP A 56 -10.29 -1.62 -0.08
N ALA A 57 -10.51 -1.60 1.23
CA ALA A 57 -11.14 -0.47 1.91
C ALA A 57 -10.35 0.84 1.71
N SER A 58 -9.01 0.78 1.75
CA SER A 58 -8.17 1.93 1.42
C SER A 58 -8.35 2.40 -0.02
N PHE A 59 -8.40 1.49 -1.00
CA PHE A 59 -8.67 1.86 -2.39
C PHE A 59 -10.05 2.50 -2.56
N VAL A 60 -11.07 1.99 -1.89
CA VAL A 60 -12.40 2.59 -1.91
C VAL A 60 -12.35 4.02 -1.37
N ALA A 61 -11.68 4.24 -0.24
CA ALA A 61 -11.55 5.57 0.38
C ALA A 61 -10.71 6.55 -0.45
N MET A 62 -9.67 6.06 -1.15
CA MET A 62 -8.84 6.89 -2.04
C MET A 62 -9.57 7.26 -3.35
N THR A 63 -10.55 6.48 -3.79
CA THR A 63 -11.17 6.66 -5.11
C THR A 63 -12.26 7.73 -5.08
N ASP A 64 -12.15 8.70 -5.97
CA ASP A 64 -13.21 9.68 -6.18
C ASP A 64 -14.47 9.06 -6.78
N GLU A 65 -15.62 9.33 -6.15
CA GLU A 65 -16.89 8.74 -6.56
C GLU A 65 -17.42 9.27 -7.90
N THR A 66 -16.94 10.42 -8.37
CA THR A 66 -17.38 11.03 -9.63
C THR A 66 -16.50 10.60 -10.78
N THR A 67 -15.18 10.74 -10.64
CA THR A 67 -14.24 10.41 -11.72
C THR A 67 -13.83 8.94 -11.73
N GLY A 68 -13.93 8.24 -10.60
CA GLY A 68 -13.37 6.90 -10.44
C GLY A 68 -11.83 6.87 -10.40
N LEU A 69 -11.16 8.02 -10.20
CA LEU A 69 -9.71 8.08 -10.07
C LEU A 69 -9.28 7.92 -8.60
N PRO A 70 -8.26 7.08 -8.30
CA PRO A 70 -7.71 6.95 -6.96
C PRO A 70 -6.75 8.11 -6.64
N ALA A 71 -6.85 8.72 -5.47
CA ALA A 71 -5.82 9.60 -4.94
C ALA A 71 -4.49 8.85 -4.77
N ASP A 72 -3.36 9.56 -4.78
CA ASP A 72 -2.04 9.01 -4.51
C ASP A 72 -1.89 8.51 -3.07
N ASN A 73 -2.42 9.29 -2.13
CA ASN A 73 -2.43 8.93 -0.73
C ASN A 73 -3.65 9.53 0.01
N ILE A 74 -3.90 8.97 1.19
CA ILE A 74 -4.93 9.34 2.16
C ILE A 74 -4.36 9.09 3.56
N GLU A 75 -4.84 9.81 4.58
CA GLU A 75 -4.44 9.51 5.95
C GLU A 75 -4.98 8.16 6.42
N GLY A 76 -4.33 7.56 7.43
CA GLY A 76 -4.70 6.24 7.96
C GLY A 76 -6.09 6.16 8.62
N THR A 77 -6.74 7.31 8.85
CA THR A 77 -8.15 7.39 9.28
C THR A 77 -9.13 7.03 8.16
N LEU A 78 -8.66 6.99 6.91
CA LEU A 78 -9.45 6.80 5.69
C LEU A 78 -10.56 7.86 5.50
N ASP A 79 -10.39 9.05 6.08
CA ASP A 79 -11.28 10.17 5.82
C ASP A 79 -11.02 10.71 4.40
N THR A 80 -12.03 10.64 3.54
CA THR A 80 -11.97 11.12 2.15
C THR A 80 -11.58 12.60 2.01
N ALA A 81 -11.75 13.41 3.07
CA ALA A 81 -11.30 14.80 3.10
C ALA A 81 -9.77 14.95 3.18
N THR A 82 -9.06 13.87 3.53
CA THR A 82 -7.60 13.82 3.64
C THR A 82 -6.91 13.25 2.40
N ARG A 83 -7.67 13.01 1.32
CA ARG A 83 -7.10 12.59 0.03
C ARG A 83 -6.11 13.64 -0.49
N SER A 84 -5.06 13.16 -1.13
CA SER A 84 -3.93 13.99 -1.58
C SER A 84 -4.27 15.09 -2.58
N GLY A 85 -5.40 15.02 -3.30
CA GLY A 85 -5.74 15.99 -4.35
C GLY A 85 -4.97 15.80 -5.66
N TYR A 86 -4.34 14.64 -5.84
CA TYR A 86 -3.75 14.24 -7.12
C TYR A 86 -3.69 12.71 -7.29
N THR A 87 -3.50 12.27 -8.54
CA THR A 87 -3.29 10.88 -8.96
C THR A 87 -2.23 10.78 -10.04
N SER A 88 -1.75 9.56 -10.30
CA SER A 88 -0.80 9.23 -11.36
C SER A 88 -1.29 8.06 -12.22
N PRO A 89 -0.78 7.89 -13.45
CA PRO A 89 -1.04 6.71 -14.26
C PRO A 89 -0.73 5.39 -13.52
N THR A 90 0.28 5.39 -12.65
CA THR A 90 0.64 4.24 -11.81
C THR A 90 -0.44 3.93 -10.78
N ASN A 91 -0.98 4.95 -10.09
CA ASN A 91 -2.04 4.78 -9.09
C ASN A 91 -3.33 4.30 -9.75
N ILE A 92 -3.67 4.86 -10.92
CA ILE A 92 -4.80 4.43 -11.74
C ILE A 92 -4.63 2.96 -12.14
N GLY A 93 -3.46 2.56 -12.63
CA GLY A 93 -3.18 1.18 -12.99
C GLY A 93 -3.29 0.22 -11.82
N ALA A 94 -2.75 0.61 -10.66
CA ALA A 94 -2.87 -0.17 -9.42
C ALA A 94 -4.33 -0.36 -9.02
N TYR A 95 -5.16 0.68 -9.08
CA TYR A 95 -6.58 0.58 -8.76
C TYR A 95 -7.35 -0.35 -9.73
N LEU A 96 -7.07 -0.25 -11.03
CA LEU A 96 -7.70 -1.12 -12.03
C LEU A 96 -7.39 -2.60 -11.75
N TRP A 97 -6.12 -2.95 -11.50
CA TRP A 97 -5.74 -4.32 -11.17
C TRP A 97 -6.31 -4.77 -9.82
N SER A 98 -6.26 -3.92 -8.79
CA SER A 98 -6.84 -4.24 -7.48
C SER A 98 -8.36 -4.42 -7.54
N THR A 99 -9.06 -3.73 -8.45
CA THR A 99 -10.50 -3.92 -8.65
C THR A 99 -10.81 -5.28 -9.26
N VAL A 100 -9.98 -5.77 -10.19
CA VAL A 100 -10.12 -7.14 -10.73
C VAL A 100 -9.88 -8.17 -9.63
N VAL A 101 -8.83 -8.00 -8.83
CA VAL A 101 -8.55 -8.90 -7.70
C VAL A 101 -9.67 -8.87 -6.66
N ALA A 102 -10.27 -7.70 -6.40
CA ALA A 102 -11.41 -7.59 -5.47
C ALA A 102 -12.66 -8.33 -5.97
N ASP A 103 -12.87 -8.41 -7.29
CA ASP A 103 -13.91 -9.25 -7.90
C ASP A 103 -13.60 -10.74 -7.74
N GLU A 104 -12.37 -11.16 -8.08
CA GLU A 104 -11.95 -12.57 -7.97
C GLU A 104 -11.93 -13.10 -6.53
N LEU A 105 -11.75 -12.23 -5.54
CA LEU A 105 -11.80 -12.54 -4.12
C LEU A 105 -13.19 -12.36 -3.49
N ASP A 106 -14.22 -12.08 -4.29
CA ASP A 106 -15.60 -11.80 -3.84
C ASP A 106 -15.71 -10.66 -2.80
N LEU A 107 -14.74 -9.73 -2.78
CA LEU A 107 -14.77 -8.53 -1.93
C LEU A 107 -15.78 -7.49 -2.45
N VAL A 108 -16.06 -7.53 -3.75
CA VAL A 108 -17.13 -6.79 -4.43
C VAL A 108 -17.85 -7.71 -5.39
N SER A 109 -19.12 -7.40 -5.71
CA SER A 109 -19.81 -8.13 -6.77
C SER A 109 -19.21 -7.80 -8.15
N HIS A 110 -19.26 -8.76 -9.07
CA HIS A 110 -18.85 -8.56 -10.46
C HIS A 110 -19.47 -7.34 -11.16
N ARG A 111 -20.76 -7.07 -10.88
CA ARG A 111 -21.45 -5.88 -11.39
C ARG A 111 -20.83 -4.58 -10.87
N GLU A 112 -20.44 -4.56 -9.60
CA GLU A 112 -19.81 -3.41 -8.96
C GLU A 112 -18.38 -3.21 -9.48
N ALA A 113 -17.59 -4.28 -9.60
CA ALA A 113 -16.25 -4.23 -10.20
C ALA A 113 -16.32 -3.67 -11.63
N THR A 114 -17.21 -4.21 -12.47
CA THR A 114 -17.42 -3.74 -13.84
C THR A 114 -17.81 -2.25 -13.88
N ARG A 115 -18.68 -1.80 -12.98
CA ARG A 115 -19.08 -0.39 -12.87
C ARG A 115 -17.88 0.50 -12.56
N ARG A 116 -17.07 0.13 -11.56
CA ARG A 116 -15.86 0.87 -11.15
C ARG A 116 -14.84 0.96 -12.28
N LEU A 117 -14.52 -0.18 -12.90
CA LEU A 117 -13.60 -0.25 -14.04
C LEU A 117 -14.06 0.64 -15.20
N ASN A 118 -15.33 0.55 -15.59
CA ASN A 118 -15.88 1.38 -16.66
C ASN A 118 -15.82 2.87 -16.33
N GLN A 119 -16.12 3.25 -15.08
CA GLN A 119 -16.05 4.63 -14.63
C GLN A 119 -14.63 5.19 -14.74
N THR A 120 -13.65 4.49 -14.17
CA THR A 120 -12.24 4.87 -14.25
C THR A 120 -11.75 4.94 -15.69
N LEU A 121 -12.04 3.93 -16.51
CA LEU A 121 -11.63 3.89 -17.92
C LEU A 121 -12.27 4.99 -18.76
N THR A 122 -13.52 5.36 -18.47
CA THR A 122 -14.21 6.47 -19.13
C THR A 122 -13.48 7.79 -18.85
N THR A 123 -13.12 8.05 -17.61
CA THR A 123 -12.33 9.24 -17.25
C THR A 123 -10.94 9.20 -17.89
N VAL A 124 -10.24 8.07 -17.82
CA VAL A 124 -8.90 7.88 -18.41
C VAL A 124 -8.90 8.12 -19.93
N ALA A 125 -9.98 7.78 -20.62
CA ALA A 125 -10.12 8.04 -22.05
C ALA A 125 -10.15 9.55 -22.38
N GLY A 126 -10.61 10.39 -21.45
CA GLY A 126 -10.71 11.84 -21.60
C GLY A 126 -9.52 12.64 -21.05
N LEU A 127 -8.56 12.00 -20.39
CA LEU A 127 -7.40 12.71 -19.82
C LEU A 127 -6.54 13.34 -20.92
N GLU A 128 -6.05 14.56 -20.66
CA GLU A 128 -5.06 15.21 -21.50
C GLU A 128 -3.79 14.35 -21.56
N ARG A 129 -3.20 14.22 -22.75
CA ARG A 129 -1.97 13.47 -22.99
C ARG A 129 -0.93 14.38 -23.61
N HIS A 130 0.33 14.04 -23.39
CA HIS A 130 1.43 14.71 -24.08
C HIS A 130 1.31 14.49 -25.59
N GLU A 131 1.02 15.55 -26.34
CA GLU A 131 0.63 15.47 -27.75
C GLU A 131 1.66 14.73 -28.61
N ALA A 132 2.96 14.99 -28.40
CA ALA A 132 4.00 14.42 -29.26
C ALA A 132 4.30 12.95 -28.97
N SER A 133 4.16 12.48 -27.73
CA SER A 133 4.44 11.08 -27.36
C SER A 133 3.19 10.21 -27.26
N GLY A 134 2.01 10.83 -27.11
CA GLY A 134 0.76 10.14 -26.81
C GLY A 134 0.68 9.58 -25.38
N MET A 135 1.70 9.82 -24.54
CA MET A 135 1.76 9.33 -23.17
C MET A 135 0.92 10.19 -22.22
N PHE A 136 0.44 9.58 -21.14
CA PHE A 136 -0.14 10.32 -20.02
C PHE A 136 0.94 11.12 -19.30
N TYR A 137 0.53 12.26 -18.73
CA TYR A 137 1.34 13.02 -17.78
C TYR A 137 1.40 12.29 -16.43
N ASN A 138 2.42 12.59 -15.63
CA ASN A 138 2.54 11.94 -14.33
C ASN A 138 1.47 12.32 -13.30
N TRP A 139 0.92 13.54 -13.37
CA TRP A 139 0.04 14.05 -12.33
C TRP A 139 -1.24 14.68 -12.88
N TYR A 140 -2.37 14.19 -12.37
CA TYR A 140 -3.70 14.71 -12.61
C TYR A 140 -4.40 14.98 -11.28
N ASP A 141 -5.30 15.93 -11.26
CA ASP A 141 -6.28 16.09 -10.18
C ASP A 141 -7.25 14.89 -10.21
N GLU A 142 -7.39 14.16 -9.12
CA GLU A 142 -8.27 12.97 -9.06
C GLU A 142 -9.75 13.35 -9.10
N GLY A 143 -10.13 14.53 -8.62
CA GLY A 143 -11.53 14.99 -8.59
C GLY A 143 -12.03 15.50 -9.95
N THR A 144 -11.13 15.84 -10.87
CA THR A 144 -11.49 16.47 -12.16
C THR A 144 -10.84 15.82 -13.38
N GLY A 145 -9.74 15.08 -13.21
CA GLY A 145 -8.92 14.57 -14.32
C GLY A 145 -8.07 15.63 -15.02
N ALA A 146 -7.99 16.85 -14.48
CA ALA A 146 -7.17 17.91 -15.06
C ALA A 146 -5.68 17.64 -14.84
N LYS A 147 -4.86 17.83 -15.87
CA LYS A 147 -3.40 17.78 -15.74
C LYS A 147 -2.93 18.84 -14.74
N LEU A 148 -2.09 18.45 -13.79
CA LEU A 148 -1.57 19.37 -12.79
C LEU A 148 -0.33 20.12 -13.27
N THR A 149 -0.32 21.43 -13.03
CA THR A 149 0.87 22.30 -13.10
C THR A 149 1.29 22.82 -11.73
N THR A 150 0.46 22.58 -10.70
CA THR A 150 0.71 22.95 -9.31
C THR A 150 0.05 21.90 -8.42
N PHE A 151 0.76 21.39 -7.43
CA PHE A 151 0.18 20.51 -6.42
C PHE A 151 -0.76 21.27 -5.47
N PRO A 152 -1.67 20.60 -4.76
CA PRO A 152 -2.51 21.23 -3.73
C PRO A 152 -1.73 21.99 -2.65
N GLY A 153 -0.49 21.58 -2.35
CA GLY A 153 0.43 22.27 -1.45
C GLY A 153 1.07 23.55 -2.02
N GLY A 154 0.83 23.89 -3.29
CA GLY A 154 1.34 25.09 -3.96
C GLY A 154 2.66 24.90 -4.72
N GLU A 155 3.26 23.72 -4.64
CA GLU A 155 4.50 23.39 -5.35
C GLU A 155 4.26 23.28 -6.85
N THR A 156 5.17 23.83 -7.66
CA THR A 156 5.06 23.76 -9.13
C THR A 156 5.35 22.35 -9.63
N VAL A 157 4.47 21.86 -10.51
CA VAL A 157 4.64 20.60 -11.24
C VAL A 157 4.99 20.93 -12.67
N TYR A 158 6.09 20.36 -13.16
CA TYR A 158 6.42 20.37 -14.56
C TYR A 158 5.82 19.12 -15.19
N PRO A 159 4.82 19.23 -16.08
CA PRO A 159 4.20 18.06 -16.68
C PRO A 159 5.18 17.37 -17.63
N PHE A 160 5.45 16.09 -17.39
CA PHE A 160 6.19 15.19 -18.27
C PHE A 160 5.56 13.80 -18.26
#